data_AF-A0AAV4UYD7-F1
#
_entry.id   AF-A0AAV4UYD7-F1
#
_cell.length_a   1.000
_cell.length_b   1.000
_cell.length_c   1.000
_cell.angle_alpha   90.00
_cell.angle_beta   90.00
_cell.angle_gamma   90.00
#
_symmetry.space_group_name_H-M   'P 1'
#
loop_
_entity.id
_entity.type
_entity.pdbx_description
1 polymer ?
#
loop_
_entity_poly.entity_id
_entity_poly.type
_entity_poly.pdbx_seq_one_letter_code
_entity_poly.pdbx_strand_id
1 'polypeptide(L)'
;MEIIKRNKTAQRAAFAKVYAKLESVLINENANAGEIELCLHLLKQKTDSLELTHNEYLDALTDETEFITEFNIVEEYREKALIMEFKSKRVLEKIKSKQNNNESSNFGDNSHLAVCENPYKNTSRRLPELELYKFGGELRDWLTFWNQFKNIHENKNLTNCDKFHYLVQSTKIKSEARELIESFSITDENYSLAIESLTERYGRKERYYEEFPKKLQDSFYVDNCVTSVQNNAELEIFVESATNVMKEGMFDLRGWESSAISASSESTRSPVLGLIWDKNLDTLEIDSESLEFDEREKITKRKILSLVSRVFDPIGFLAPVMIQPKILLQATWKAKESWGEEVNNEIKMNFLKWRKQLKYFKNKKIPRWLDVMKESNLSIHTFIDANKTTYAACIFLRSESRVNEIR
;
A
#
# COMPACT_ATOMS: atom_id res chain seq x y z
N MET A 1 35.00 13.83 3.67
CA MET A 1 34.28 14.48 4.77
C MET A 1 33.90 15.94 4.49
N GLU A 2 34.83 16.89 4.33
CA GLU A 2 34.45 18.31 4.15
C GLU A 2 33.56 18.62 2.94
N ILE A 3 33.81 17.96 1.79
CA ILE A 3 33.02 18.16 0.56
C ILE A 3 31.58 17.70 0.77
N ILE A 4 31.37 16.55 1.41
CA ILE A 4 30.06 15.98 1.72
C ILE A 4 29.31 16.89 2.71
N LYS A 5 30.02 17.40 3.73
CA LYS A 5 29.47 18.36 4.70
C LYS A 5 28.99 19.66 4.03
N ARG A 6 29.77 20.21 3.09
CA ARG A 6 29.38 21.39 2.30
C ARG A 6 28.20 21.11 1.39
N ASN A 7 28.18 19.97 0.70
CA ASN A 7 27.08 19.56 -0.17
C ASN A 7 25.75 19.43 0.61
N LYS A 8 25.77 18.71 1.74
CA LYS A 8 24.64 18.60 2.67
C LYS A 8 24.09 19.97 3.09
N THR A 9 24.97 20.89 3.45
CA THR A 9 24.59 22.25 3.88
C THR A 9 23.93 23.03 2.75
N ALA A 10 24.42 22.89 1.52
CA ALA A 10 23.81 23.49 0.34
C ALA A 10 22.42 22.90 0.03
N GLN A 11 22.24 21.58 0.16
CA GLN A 11 20.93 20.95 -0.03
C GLN A 11 19.91 21.37 1.03
N ARG A 12 20.33 21.52 2.30
CA ARG A 12 19.46 22.07 3.36
C ARG A 12 18.97 23.48 3.04
N ALA A 13 19.88 24.35 2.58
CA ALA A 13 19.52 25.70 2.17
C ALA A 13 18.57 25.71 0.97
N ALA A 14 18.78 24.81 0.00
CA ALA A 14 17.91 24.66 -1.16
C ALA A 14 16.49 24.18 -0.76
N PHE A 15 16.40 23.21 0.14
CA PHE A 15 15.13 22.74 0.71
C PHE A 15 14.40 23.88 1.43
N ALA A 16 15.08 24.57 2.36
CA ALA A 16 14.48 25.63 3.16
C ALA A 16 13.93 26.77 2.28
N LYS A 17 14.62 27.10 1.18
CA LYS A 17 14.18 28.11 0.23
C LYS A 17 12.88 27.72 -0.49
N VAL A 18 12.77 26.47 -0.94
CA VAL A 18 11.55 25.97 -1.61
C VAL A 18 10.41 25.82 -0.61
N TYR A 19 10.71 25.34 0.60
CA TYR A 19 9.76 25.23 1.70
C TYR A 19 9.12 26.59 2.04
N ALA A 20 9.94 27.62 2.27
CA ALA A 20 9.45 28.96 2.59
C ALA A 20 8.65 29.59 1.45
N LYS A 21 9.03 29.30 0.19
CA LYS A 21 8.26 29.73 -0.98
C LYS A 21 6.88 29.05 -1.04
N LEU A 22 6.82 27.74 -0.79
CA LEU A 22 5.55 27.03 -0.80
C LEU A 22 4.66 27.47 0.38
N GLU A 23 5.24 27.71 1.55
CA GLU A 23 4.51 28.25 2.71
C GLU A 23 3.88 29.62 2.41
N SER A 24 4.61 30.54 1.76
CA SER A 24 4.06 31.84 1.39
C SER A 24 2.98 31.75 0.31
N VAL A 25 3.11 30.82 -0.63
CA VAL A 25 2.08 30.55 -1.65
C VAL A 25 0.81 30.00 -1.00
N LEU A 26 0.91 29.12 0.00
CA LEU A 26 -0.24 28.54 0.69
C LEU A 26 -0.99 29.52 1.60
N ILE A 27 -0.31 30.56 2.09
CA ILE A 27 -0.93 31.63 2.90
C ILE A 27 -1.72 32.59 2.00
N ASN A 28 -1.39 32.70 0.71
CA ASN A 28 -2.05 33.59 -0.22
C ASN A 28 -3.46 33.08 -0.59
N GLU A 29 -4.49 33.87 -0.34
CA GLU A 29 -5.90 33.50 -0.59
C GLU A 29 -6.22 33.31 -2.09
N ASN A 30 -5.37 33.84 -2.99
CA ASN A 30 -5.49 33.70 -4.45
C ASN A 30 -4.49 32.68 -5.04
N ALA A 31 -4.03 31.70 -4.26
CA ALA A 31 -3.03 30.74 -4.70
C ALA A 31 -3.45 29.99 -5.99
N ASN A 32 -2.62 30.07 -7.02
CA ASN A 32 -2.84 29.37 -8.28
C ASN A 32 -2.48 27.87 -8.12
N ALA A 33 -3.39 26.98 -8.52
CA ALA A 33 -3.17 25.54 -8.47
C ALA A 33 -1.87 25.10 -9.18
N GLY A 34 -1.56 25.70 -10.33
CA GLY A 34 -0.34 25.39 -11.07
C GLY A 34 0.95 25.83 -10.37
N GLU A 35 0.90 26.93 -9.59
CA GLU A 35 2.05 27.40 -8.81
C GLU A 35 2.32 26.50 -7.60
N ILE A 36 1.26 26.02 -6.94
CA ILE A 36 1.35 25.07 -5.84
C ILE A 36 1.89 23.72 -6.35
N GLU A 37 1.37 23.21 -7.48
CA GLU A 37 1.85 21.95 -8.09
C GLU A 37 3.33 22.02 -8.49
N LEU A 38 3.76 23.14 -9.09
CA LEU A 38 5.17 23.35 -9.44
C LEU A 38 6.07 23.41 -8.19
N CYS A 39 5.66 24.14 -7.15
CA CYS A 39 6.43 24.24 -5.92
C CYS A 39 6.48 22.90 -5.15
N LEU A 40 5.41 22.10 -5.21
CA LEU A 40 5.40 20.74 -4.67
C LEU A 40 6.38 19.82 -5.40
N HIS A 41 6.40 19.86 -6.73
CA HIS A 41 7.34 19.08 -7.52
C HIS A 41 8.79 19.45 -7.20
N LEU A 42 9.08 20.75 -7.10
CA LEU A 42 10.39 21.26 -6.69
C LEU A 42 10.76 20.86 -5.26
N LEU A 43 9.81 20.88 -4.32
CA LEU A 43 10.04 20.45 -2.94
C LEU A 43 10.42 18.97 -2.90
N LYS A 44 9.70 18.12 -3.64
CA LYS A 44 10.01 16.69 -3.75
C LYS A 44 11.42 16.47 -4.30
N GLN A 45 11.77 17.10 -5.42
CA GLN A 45 13.11 17.01 -6.00
C GLN A 45 14.23 17.42 -5.01
N LYS A 46 14.00 18.48 -4.22
CA LYS A 46 14.97 18.93 -3.20
C LYS A 46 15.01 18.03 -1.97
N THR A 47 13.90 17.37 -1.63
CA THR A 47 13.84 16.37 -0.56
C THR A 47 14.66 15.13 -0.95
N ASP A 48 14.45 14.60 -2.15
CA ASP A 48 15.19 13.43 -2.65
C ASP A 48 16.71 13.69 -2.72
N SER A 49 17.11 14.90 -3.16
CA SER A 49 18.51 15.32 -3.20
C SER A 49 19.12 15.47 -1.80
N LEU A 50 18.34 15.95 -0.83
CA LEU A 50 18.76 16.10 0.56
C LEU A 50 18.93 14.74 1.24
N GLU A 51 18.01 13.79 1.00
CA GLU A 51 18.12 12.43 1.54
C GLU A 51 19.38 11.71 1.05
N LEU A 52 19.65 11.77 -0.26
CA LEU A 52 20.83 11.14 -0.84
C LEU A 52 22.12 11.69 -0.22
N THR A 53 22.26 13.02 -0.20
CA THR A 53 23.47 13.67 0.35
C THR A 53 23.61 13.51 1.86
N HIS A 54 22.51 13.28 2.57
CA HIS A 54 22.56 13.03 4.00
C HIS A 54 22.94 11.59 4.34
N ASN A 55 22.42 10.61 3.61
CA ASN A 55 22.85 9.21 3.77
C ASN A 55 24.35 9.08 3.51
N GLU A 56 24.87 9.72 2.45
CA GLU A 56 26.31 9.80 2.19
C GLU A 56 27.11 10.48 3.32
N TYR A 57 26.52 11.43 4.05
CA TYR A 57 27.16 12.08 5.20
C TYR A 57 27.14 11.18 6.43
N LEU A 58 26.02 10.53 6.72
CA LEU A 58 25.86 9.61 7.85
C LEU A 58 26.81 8.42 7.73
N ASP A 59 26.95 7.84 6.54
CA ASP A 59 27.86 6.72 6.27
C ASP A 59 29.34 7.09 6.48
N ALA A 60 29.66 8.38 6.38
CA ALA A 60 31.01 8.88 6.54
C ALA A 60 31.32 9.34 7.99
N LEU A 61 30.34 9.33 8.90
CA LEU A 61 30.52 9.68 10.31
C LEU A 61 31.08 8.50 11.11
N THR A 62 32.09 8.79 11.94
CA THR A 62 32.68 7.81 12.87
C THR A 62 32.31 8.07 14.33
N ASP A 63 31.75 9.23 14.63
CA ASP A 63 31.32 9.63 15.98
C ASP A 63 29.82 9.37 16.17
N GLU A 64 29.49 8.57 17.19
CA GLU A 64 28.12 8.12 17.47
C GLU A 64 27.22 9.26 17.95
N THR A 65 27.78 10.28 18.62
CA THR A 65 27.01 11.43 19.09
C THR A 65 26.68 12.39 17.95
N GLU A 66 27.64 12.67 17.07
CA GLU A 66 27.43 13.45 15.85
C GLU A 66 26.43 12.74 14.93
N PHE A 67 26.52 11.42 14.78
CA PHE A 67 25.56 10.62 14.02
C PHE A 67 24.12 10.79 14.53
N ILE A 68 23.89 10.62 15.84
CA ILE A 68 22.54 10.73 16.42
C ILE A 68 21.97 12.14 16.24
N THR A 69 22.78 13.17 16.50
CA THR A 69 22.32 14.57 16.32
C THR A 69 21.96 14.86 14.87
N GLU A 70 22.77 14.37 13.95
CA GLU A 70 22.63 14.61 12.53
C GLU A 70 21.43 13.85 11.93
N PHE A 71 21.21 12.60 12.36
CA PHE A 71 20.04 11.78 12.05
C PHE A 71 18.74 12.46 12.47
N ASN A 72 18.67 12.96 13.71
CA ASN A 72 17.48 13.65 14.22
C ASN A 72 17.14 14.92 13.41
N ILE A 73 18.15 15.65 12.94
CA ILE A 73 17.94 16.83 12.10
C ILE A 73 17.28 16.43 10.78
N VAL A 74 17.63 15.28 10.17
CA VAL A 74 16.99 14.86 8.92
C VAL A 74 15.59 14.34 9.09
N GLU A 75 15.30 13.67 10.20
CA GLU A 75 13.92 13.33 10.54
C GLU A 75 13.04 14.59 10.63
N GLU A 76 13.57 15.71 11.17
CA GLU A 76 12.85 16.99 11.19
C GLU A 76 12.58 17.54 9.78
N TYR A 77 13.53 17.42 8.85
CA TYR A 77 13.32 17.84 7.44
C TYR A 77 12.31 16.94 6.72
N ARG A 78 12.32 15.63 6.97
CA ARG A 78 11.34 14.67 6.43
C ARG A 78 9.93 15.00 6.91
N GLU A 79 9.77 15.22 8.21
CA GLU A 79 8.49 15.60 8.81
C GLU A 79 7.96 16.91 8.21
N LYS A 80 8.83 17.92 8.09
CA LYS A 80 8.49 19.20 7.43
C LYS A 80 8.02 19.01 5.99
N ALA A 81 8.73 18.20 5.20
CA ALA A 81 8.37 17.94 3.81
C ALA A 81 6.98 17.28 3.69
N LEU A 82 6.74 16.26 4.51
CA LEU A 82 5.49 15.50 4.52
C LEU A 82 4.30 16.38 4.94
N ILE A 83 4.44 17.14 6.04
CA ILE A 83 3.40 18.08 6.48
C ILE A 83 3.06 19.09 5.37
N MET A 84 4.08 19.63 4.71
CA MET A 84 3.88 20.62 3.65
C MET A 84 3.20 20.02 2.42
N GLU A 85 3.55 18.78 2.05
CA GLU A 85 2.89 18.04 0.97
C GLU A 85 1.40 17.84 1.25
N PHE A 86 1.06 17.35 2.44
CA PHE A 86 -0.34 17.17 2.85
C PHE A 86 -1.13 18.49 2.88
N LYS A 87 -0.55 19.56 3.44
CA LYS A 87 -1.18 20.89 3.45
C LYS A 87 -1.49 21.37 2.03
N SER A 88 -0.52 21.22 1.13
CA SER A 88 -0.65 21.68 -0.26
C SER A 88 -1.68 20.88 -1.04
N LYS A 89 -1.69 19.54 -0.90
CA LYS A 89 -2.70 18.66 -1.52
C LYS A 89 -4.13 19.01 -1.09
N ARG A 90 -4.34 19.28 0.20
CA ARG A 90 -5.66 19.72 0.70
C ARG A 90 -6.12 21.05 0.11
N VAL A 91 -5.21 21.99 -0.10
CA VAL A 91 -5.55 23.28 -0.75
C VAL A 91 -5.85 23.06 -2.23
N LEU A 92 -5.09 22.22 -2.92
CA LEU A 92 -5.37 21.85 -4.31
C LEU A 92 -6.74 21.18 -4.49
N GLU A 93 -7.13 20.28 -3.59
CA GLU A 93 -8.48 19.67 -3.60
C GLU A 93 -9.59 20.71 -3.39
N LYS A 94 -9.36 21.71 -2.53
CA LYS A 94 -10.31 22.83 -2.33
C LYS A 94 -10.42 23.72 -3.57
N ILE A 95 -9.32 23.93 -4.30
CA ILE A 95 -9.34 24.72 -5.54
C ILE A 95 -10.04 23.93 -6.67
N LYS A 96 -9.74 22.63 -6.81
CA LYS A 96 -10.35 21.73 -7.81
C LYS A 96 -11.86 21.56 -7.59
N SER A 97 -12.31 21.46 -6.34
CA SER A 97 -13.75 21.39 -6.01
C SER A 97 -14.50 22.70 -6.26
N LYS A 98 -13.86 23.87 -6.13
CA LYS A 98 -14.46 25.17 -6.49
C LYS A 98 -14.59 25.36 -8.01
N GLN A 99 -13.68 24.82 -8.81
CA GLN A 99 -13.74 24.89 -10.28
C GLN A 99 -14.88 24.02 -10.84
N ASN A 100 -15.12 22.83 -10.28
CA ASN A 100 -16.21 21.95 -10.73
C ASN A 100 -17.63 22.47 -10.42
N ASN A 101 -17.79 23.35 -9.43
CA ASN A 101 -19.10 23.93 -9.09
C ASN A 101 -19.52 25.13 -9.96
N ASN A 102 -18.60 25.74 -10.72
CA ASN A 102 -18.87 26.93 -11.52
C ASN A 102 -19.30 26.64 -12.97
N GLU A 103 -19.30 25.39 -13.44
CA GLU A 103 -19.77 25.03 -14.79
C GLU A 103 -21.28 24.69 -14.85
N SER A 104 -22.00 24.79 -13.73
CA SER A 104 -23.44 24.52 -13.65
C SER A 104 -24.28 25.79 -13.46
N SER A 105 -24.09 26.82 -14.29
CA SER A 105 -25.09 27.88 -14.48
C SER A 105 -24.79 28.73 -15.70
N ASN A 106 -25.40 28.37 -16.84
CA ASN A 106 -25.83 29.30 -17.88
C ASN A 106 -26.67 28.56 -18.93
N PHE A 107 -27.97 28.44 -18.68
CA PHE A 107 -28.97 28.34 -19.74
C PHE A 107 -29.66 29.70 -19.81
N GLY A 108 -29.39 30.42 -20.90
CA GLY A 108 -30.11 31.62 -21.28
C GLY A 108 -30.59 31.45 -22.71
N ASP A 109 -31.91 31.36 -22.86
CA ASP A 109 -32.64 31.40 -24.12
C ASP A 109 -32.25 32.60 -24.99
N ASN A 110 -32.18 32.38 -26.31
CA ASN A 110 -32.85 33.25 -27.26
C ASN A 110 -32.93 32.60 -28.65
N SER A 111 -34.17 32.36 -29.06
CA SER A 111 -34.60 32.14 -30.43
C SER A 111 -34.45 33.40 -31.28
N HIS A 112 -33.84 33.30 -32.46
CA HIS A 112 -34.33 34.05 -33.64
C HIS A 112 -33.87 33.43 -34.96
N LEU A 113 -34.80 33.44 -35.92
CA LEU A 113 -34.74 32.90 -37.27
C LEU A 113 -33.65 33.54 -38.16
N ALA A 114 -33.03 32.72 -39.02
CA ALA A 114 -32.70 33.09 -40.40
C ALA A 114 -32.54 31.84 -41.28
N VAL A 115 -33.39 31.76 -42.31
CA VAL A 115 -33.31 30.84 -43.45
C VAL A 115 -32.19 31.33 -44.38
N CYS A 116 -31.42 30.40 -44.96
CA CYS A 116 -30.89 30.49 -46.33
C CYS A 116 -30.41 29.10 -46.80
N GLU A 117 -31.08 28.55 -47.80
CA GLU A 117 -30.57 27.49 -48.67
C GLU A 117 -29.47 28.05 -49.59
N ASN A 118 -28.45 27.25 -49.93
CA ASN A 118 -28.27 26.59 -51.25
C ASN A 118 -26.81 26.06 -51.41
N PRO A 119 -26.36 25.42 -52.52
CA PRO A 119 -25.95 24.02 -52.50
C PRO A 119 -24.53 23.78 -53.08
N TYR A 120 -23.69 22.98 -52.43
CA TYR A 120 -22.54 22.38 -53.13
C TYR A 120 -22.36 20.91 -52.73
N LYS A 121 -22.58 20.04 -53.72
CA LYS A 121 -22.23 18.62 -53.68
C LYS A 121 -20.75 18.43 -54.06
N ASN A 122 -20.15 17.45 -53.38
CA ASN A 122 -18.98 16.63 -53.72
C ASN A 122 -17.59 17.29 -53.59
N THR A 123 -16.58 16.65 -53.00
CA THR A 123 -16.17 15.24 -53.20
C THR A 123 -15.53 14.54 -51.98
N SER A 124 -15.78 13.24 -51.93
CA SER A 124 -15.16 12.16 -51.14
C SER A 124 -13.71 12.33 -50.62
N ARG A 125 -13.55 12.14 -49.30
CA ARG A 125 -12.59 11.18 -48.74
C ARG A 125 -13.35 10.28 -47.77
N ARG A 126 -13.80 9.11 -48.21
CA ARG A 126 -14.26 8.07 -47.27
C ARG A 126 -13.04 7.60 -46.48
N LEU A 127 -13.01 7.94 -45.19
CA LEU A 127 -12.15 7.29 -44.22
C LEU A 127 -12.58 5.81 -44.11
N PRO A 128 -11.66 4.87 -43.83
CA PRO A 128 -12.04 3.49 -43.56
C PRO A 128 -13.10 3.46 -42.45
N GLU A 129 -14.16 2.68 -42.66
CA GLU A 129 -15.22 2.50 -41.68
C GLU A 129 -14.58 1.94 -40.40
N LEU A 130 -14.70 2.66 -39.28
CA LEU A 130 -14.18 2.21 -37.99
C LEU A 130 -14.92 0.94 -37.58
N GLU A 131 -14.34 -0.24 -37.82
CA GLU A 131 -14.86 -1.48 -37.28
C GLU A 131 -14.75 -1.45 -35.76
N LEU A 132 -15.89 -1.53 -35.07
CA LEU A 132 -15.91 -1.60 -33.61
C LEU A 132 -15.13 -2.83 -33.14
N TYR A 133 -14.20 -2.63 -32.20
CA TYR A 133 -13.48 -3.73 -31.57
C TYR A 133 -14.47 -4.71 -30.93
N LYS A 134 -14.32 -6.00 -31.24
CA LYS A 134 -15.22 -7.06 -30.76
C LYS A 134 -14.68 -7.64 -29.47
N PHE A 135 -15.34 -7.32 -28.36
CA PHE A 135 -14.97 -7.79 -27.03
C PHE A 135 -15.49 -9.21 -26.75
N GLY A 136 -14.60 -10.11 -26.32
CA GLY A 136 -14.90 -11.53 -26.09
C GLY A 136 -15.07 -11.94 -24.63
N GLY A 137 -15.07 -11.01 -23.69
CA GLY A 137 -15.06 -11.35 -22.25
C GLY A 137 -13.67 -11.61 -21.67
N GLU A 138 -12.61 -11.50 -22.47
CA GLU A 138 -11.24 -11.60 -21.99
C GLU A 138 -10.87 -10.34 -21.18
N LEU A 139 -10.55 -10.53 -19.89
CA LEU A 139 -10.28 -9.43 -18.95
C LEU A 139 -9.10 -8.51 -19.36
N ARG A 140 -8.20 -8.95 -20.25
CA ARG A 140 -7.07 -8.14 -20.75
C ARG A 140 -7.49 -7.15 -21.84
N ASP A 141 -8.58 -7.45 -22.53
CA ASP A 141 -9.08 -6.70 -23.68
C ASP A 141 -10.10 -5.62 -23.29
N TRP A 142 -10.54 -5.60 -22.03
CA TRP A 142 -11.56 -4.67 -21.52
C TRP A 142 -11.19 -3.21 -21.75
N LEU A 143 -9.94 -2.81 -21.46
CA LEU A 143 -9.47 -1.43 -21.62
C LEU A 143 -9.52 -0.97 -23.09
N THR A 144 -9.14 -1.85 -24.01
CA THR A 144 -9.18 -1.58 -25.46
C THR A 144 -10.62 -1.40 -25.93
N PHE A 145 -11.51 -2.27 -25.45
CA PHE A 145 -12.94 -2.20 -25.72
C PHE A 145 -13.58 -0.92 -25.15
N TRP A 146 -13.39 -0.65 -23.85
CA TRP A 146 -14.04 0.45 -23.15
C TRP A 146 -13.60 1.81 -23.70
N ASN A 147 -12.32 1.99 -24.02
CA ASN A 147 -11.83 3.22 -24.65
C ASN A 147 -12.48 3.52 -26.01
N GLN A 148 -12.83 2.48 -26.79
CA GLN A 148 -13.55 2.67 -28.05
C GLN A 148 -15.05 2.89 -27.83
N PHE A 149 -15.64 2.15 -26.90
CA PHE A 149 -17.07 2.17 -26.64
C PHE A 149 -17.52 3.39 -25.83
N LYS A 150 -16.64 3.98 -25.01
CA LYS A 150 -16.92 5.16 -24.18
C LYS A 150 -17.48 6.34 -24.97
N ASN A 151 -16.92 6.59 -26.16
CA ASN A 151 -17.40 7.65 -27.05
C ASN A 151 -18.85 7.44 -27.52
N ILE A 152 -19.29 6.19 -27.64
CA ILE A 152 -20.68 5.83 -27.99
C ILE A 152 -21.57 5.96 -26.75
N HIS A 153 -21.10 5.50 -25.59
CA HIS A 153 -21.81 5.61 -24.32
C HIS A 153 -22.12 7.06 -23.93
N GLU A 154 -21.14 7.96 -24.05
CA GLU A 154 -21.25 9.38 -23.70
C GLU A 154 -21.97 10.24 -24.76
N ASN A 155 -22.27 9.68 -25.94
CA ASN A 155 -22.91 10.42 -27.02
C ASN A 155 -24.37 10.76 -26.68
N LYS A 156 -24.70 12.05 -26.61
CA LYS A 156 -26.05 12.56 -26.31
C LYS A 156 -27.01 12.53 -27.50
N ASN A 157 -26.50 12.32 -28.71
CA ASN A 157 -27.30 12.29 -29.94
C ASN A 157 -27.83 10.88 -30.28
N LEU A 158 -27.48 9.86 -29.49
CA LEU A 158 -27.93 8.48 -29.67
C LEU A 158 -28.90 8.08 -28.55
N THR A 159 -29.96 7.36 -28.92
CA THR A 159 -30.88 6.77 -27.93
C THR A 159 -30.20 5.63 -27.18
N ASN A 160 -30.71 5.26 -26.00
CA ASN A 160 -30.17 4.13 -25.25
C ASN A 160 -30.34 2.81 -26.02
N CYS A 161 -31.42 2.67 -26.78
CA CYS A 161 -31.68 1.56 -27.69
C CYS A 161 -30.61 1.47 -28.80
N ASP A 162 -30.27 2.60 -29.43
CA ASP A 162 -29.19 2.65 -30.44
C ASP A 162 -27.84 2.28 -29.82
N LYS A 163 -27.54 2.83 -28.63
CA LYS A 163 -26.32 2.47 -27.87
C LYS A 163 -26.28 0.99 -27.50
N PHE A 164 -27.43 0.39 -27.22
CA PHE A 164 -27.53 -1.02 -26.91
C PHE A 164 -27.28 -1.88 -28.15
N HIS A 165 -27.80 -1.49 -29.32
CA HIS A 165 -27.46 -2.13 -30.58
C HIS A 165 -25.96 -2.08 -30.89
N TYR A 166 -25.31 -0.94 -30.63
CA TYR A 166 -23.85 -0.82 -30.74
C TYR A 166 -23.11 -1.70 -29.73
N LEU A 167 -23.59 -1.77 -28.48
CA LEU A 167 -23.01 -2.63 -27.44
C LEU A 167 -23.01 -4.10 -27.86
N VAL A 168 -24.16 -4.57 -28.36
CA VAL A 168 -24.33 -5.90 -28.93
C VAL A 168 -23.33 -6.11 -30.07
N GLN A 169 -23.26 -5.21 -31.06
CA GLN A 169 -22.33 -5.32 -32.19
C GLN A 169 -20.84 -5.34 -31.79
N SER A 170 -20.50 -4.64 -30.71
CA SER A 170 -19.14 -4.56 -30.16
C SER A 170 -18.71 -5.77 -29.32
N THR A 171 -19.50 -6.86 -29.29
CA THR A 171 -19.13 -8.12 -28.62
C THR A 171 -18.96 -9.29 -29.58
N LYS A 172 -18.00 -10.18 -29.30
CA LYS A 172 -17.73 -11.38 -30.12
C LYS A 172 -18.92 -12.34 -30.01
N ILE A 173 -19.42 -12.82 -31.14
CA ILE A 173 -20.49 -13.83 -31.20
C ILE A 173 -20.01 -15.11 -30.48
N LYS A 174 -20.86 -15.74 -29.66
CA LYS A 174 -20.54 -16.91 -28.81
C LYS A 174 -19.47 -16.65 -27.73
N SER A 175 -19.41 -15.43 -27.21
CA SER A 175 -18.54 -15.10 -26.08
C SER A 175 -19.33 -14.91 -24.79
N GLU A 176 -18.67 -15.05 -23.65
CA GLU A 176 -19.29 -14.87 -22.34
C GLU A 176 -19.84 -13.45 -22.15
N ALA A 177 -19.14 -12.42 -22.67
CA ALA A 177 -19.62 -11.05 -22.68
C ALA A 177 -20.89 -10.88 -23.51
N ARG A 178 -20.99 -11.60 -24.64
CA ARG A 178 -22.17 -11.59 -25.53
C ARG A 178 -23.37 -12.25 -24.86
N GLU A 179 -23.17 -13.38 -24.20
CA GLU A 179 -24.24 -14.08 -23.46
C GLU A 179 -24.81 -13.23 -22.32
N LEU A 180 -23.94 -12.50 -21.60
CA LEU A 180 -24.36 -11.56 -20.56
C LEU A 180 -25.25 -10.44 -21.13
N ILE A 181 -24.85 -9.85 -22.26
CA ILE A 181 -25.59 -8.75 -22.89
C ILE A 181 -26.91 -9.24 -23.50
N GLU A 182 -26.91 -10.41 -24.16
CA GLU A 182 -28.12 -11.02 -24.75
C GLU A 182 -29.13 -11.51 -23.69
N SER A 183 -28.72 -11.63 -22.43
CA SER A 183 -29.65 -11.92 -21.33
C SER A 183 -30.65 -10.79 -21.05
N PHE A 184 -30.37 -9.58 -21.53
CA PHE A 184 -31.22 -8.41 -21.41
C PHE A 184 -31.98 -8.14 -22.73
N SER A 185 -33.25 -7.73 -22.64
CA SER A 185 -34.01 -7.32 -23.82
C SER A 185 -33.59 -5.93 -24.29
N ILE A 186 -33.37 -5.76 -25.60
CA ILE A 186 -32.93 -4.50 -26.23
C ILE A 186 -34.03 -3.43 -26.05
N THR A 187 -33.88 -2.62 -25.02
CA THR A 187 -34.79 -1.54 -24.63
C THR A 187 -33.99 -0.40 -23.97
N ASP A 188 -34.54 0.81 -23.95
CA ASP A 188 -33.86 1.99 -23.39
C ASP A 188 -33.55 1.85 -21.89
N GLU A 189 -34.42 1.15 -21.16
CA GLU A 189 -34.34 0.93 -19.71
C GLU A 189 -33.27 -0.12 -19.36
N ASN A 190 -33.19 -1.19 -20.15
CA ASN A 190 -32.25 -2.28 -19.89
C ASN A 190 -30.80 -1.96 -20.33
N TYR A 191 -30.59 -0.95 -21.19
CA TYR A 191 -29.24 -0.54 -21.59
C TYR A 191 -28.36 -0.18 -20.39
N SER A 192 -28.92 0.61 -19.47
CA SER A 192 -28.21 1.03 -18.25
C SER A 192 -27.84 -0.15 -17.35
N LEU A 193 -28.73 -1.14 -17.23
CA LEU A 193 -28.48 -2.36 -16.44
C LEU A 193 -27.44 -3.28 -17.10
N ALA A 194 -27.48 -3.39 -18.44
CA ALA A 194 -26.55 -4.20 -19.20
C ALA A 194 -25.12 -3.63 -19.13
N ILE A 195 -24.97 -2.30 -19.25
CA ILE A 195 -23.65 -1.66 -19.16
C ILE A 195 -23.09 -1.70 -17.74
N GLU A 196 -23.94 -1.51 -16.73
CA GLU A 196 -23.54 -1.63 -15.32
C GLU A 196 -23.08 -3.05 -14.98
N SER A 197 -23.82 -4.08 -15.42
CA SER A 197 -23.44 -5.48 -15.22
C SER A 197 -22.12 -5.84 -15.92
N LEU A 198 -21.90 -5.31 -17.13
CA LEU A 198 -20.66 -5.53 -17.88
C LEU A 198 -19.46 -4.84 -17.19
N THR A 199 -19.65 -3.59 -16.74
CA THR A 199 -18.63 -2.82 -16.01
C THR A 199 -18.36 -3.39 -14.61
N GLU A 200 -19.36 -3.90 -13.91
CA GLU A 200 -19.16 -4.55 -12.62
C GLU A 200 -18.35 -5.85 -12.76
N ARG A 201 -18.61 -6.61 -13.83
CA ARG A 201 -17.96 -7.90 -14.09
C ARG A 201 -16.53 -7.75 -14.63
N TYR A 202 -16.30 -6.81 -15.55
CA TYR A 202 -15.04 -6.68 -16.28
C TYR A 202 -14.27 -5.38 -15.97
N GLY A 203 -14.94 -4.33 -15.50
CA GLY A 203 -14.36 -3.02 -15.18
C GLY A 203 -13.63 -2.92 -13.84
N ARG A 204 -13.69 -3.94 -12.97
CA ARG A 204 -12.91 -3.98 -11.71
C ARG A 204 -11.39 -3.85 -11.92
N LYS A 205 -10.89 -4.18 -13.11
CA LYS A 205 -9.46 -4.07 -13.43
C LYS A 205 -8.94 -2.63 -13.60
N GLU A 206 -9.72 -1.67 -14.10
CA GLU A 206 -9.24 -0.27 -14.26
C GLU A 206 -8.90 0.34 -12.90
N ARG A 207 -9.82 0.20 -11.95
CA ARG A 207 -9.59 0.58 -10.56
C ARG A 207 -8.46 -0.21 -9.92
N TYR A 208 -8.36 -1.51 -10.22
CA TYR A 208 -7.26 -2.33 -9.73
C TYR A 208 -5.91 -1.84 -10.26
N TYR A 209 -5.77 -1.49 -11.55
CA TYR A 209 -4.51 -0.99 -12.11
C TYR A 209 -4.16 0.42 -11.61
N GLU A 210 -5.14 1.26 -11.30
CA GLU A 210 -4.90 2.55 -10.63
C GLU A 210 -4.41 2.36 -9.19
N GLU A 211 -4.98 1.40 -8.45
CA GLU A 211 -4.60 1.09 -7.07
C GLU A 211 -3.37 0.16 -6.97
N PHE A 212 -3.01 -0.56 -8.05
CA PHE A 212 -2.00 -1.61 -8.07
C PHE A 212 -0.59 -1.12 -7.72
N PRO A 213 -0.06 -0.01 -8.29
CA PRO A 213 1.28 0.47 -7.95
C PRO A 213 1.42 0.76 -6.46
N LYS A 214 0.39 1.37 -5.87
CA LYS A 214 0.34 1.64 -4.43
C LYS A 214 0.27 0.34 -3.64
N LYS A 215 -0.61 -0.58 -4.04
CA LYS A 215 -0.71 -1.89 -3.39
C LYS A 215 0.62 -2.65 -3.44
N LEU A 216 1.31 -2.66 -4.58
CA LEU A 216 2.60 -3.31 -4.74
C LEU A 216 3.65 -2.67 -3.84
N GLN A 217 3.73 -1.33 -3.81
CA GLN A 217 4.62 -0.59 -2.93
C GLN A 217 4.38 -0.93 -1.46
N ASP A 218 3.11 -0.92 -1.02
CA ASP A 218 2.71 -1.22 0.35
C ASP A 218 2.86 -2.72 0.71
N SER A 219 3.07 -3.59 -0.29
CA SER A 219 3.25 -5.03 -0.08
C SER A 219 4.70 -5.43 0.21
N PHE A 220 5.68 -4.54 0.01
CA PHE A 220 7.08 -4.87 0.27
C PHE A 220 7.47 -4.59 1.73
N TYR A 221 8.05 -5.60 2.37
CA TYR A 221 8.84 -5.46 3.58
C TYR A 221 10.27 -5.92 3.29
N VAL A 222 11.19 -4.95 3.16
CA VAL A 222 12.57 -5.18 2.72
C VAL A 222 12.59 -5.95 1.40
N ASP A 223 12.95 -7.24 1.42
CA ASP A 223 13.07 -8.13 0.27
C ASP A 223 11.82 -8.98 0.01
N ASN A 224 10.88 -9.02 0.95
CA ASN A 224 9.71 -9.88 0.90
C ASN A 224 8.47 -9.10 0.40
N CYS A 225 7.80 -9.62 -0.64
CA CYS A 225 6.50 -9.12 -1.09
C CYS A 225 5.37 -9.93 -0.44
N VAL A 226 4.64 -9.32 0.50
CA VAL A 226 3.57 -9.95 1.27
C VAL A 226 2.31 -9.10 1.14
N THR A 227 1.23 -9.70 0.63
CA THR A 227 -0.04 -8.99 0.43
C THR A 227 -1.24 -9.88 0.69
N SER A 228 -2.42 -9.27 0.77
CA SER A 228 -3.71 -9.96 0.80
C SER A 228 -4.59 -9.51 -0.36
N VAL A 229 -5.35 -10.45 -0.91
CA VAL A 229 -6.28 -10.27 -2.03
C VAL A 229 -7.61 -10.93 -1.68
N GLN A 230 -8.70 -10.50 -2.32
CA GLN A 230 -10.05 -10.95 -1.92
C GLN A 230 -10.39 -12.35 -2.44
N ASN A 231 -9.77 -12.78 -3.53
CA ASN A 231 -10.09 -14.04 -4.21
C ASN A 231 -8.92 -14.53 -5.08
N ASN A 232 -9.05 -15.76 -5.60
CA ASN A 232 -8.01 -16.41 -6.41
C ASN A 232 -7.75 -15.70 -7.75
N ALA A 233 -8.77 -15.09 -8.35
CA ALA A 233 -8.58 -14.35 -9.61
C ALA A 233 -7.70 -13.10 -9.39
N GLU A 234 -7.94 -12.36 -8.30
CA GLU A 234 -7.08 -11.24 -7.90
C GLU A 234 -5.67 -11.70 -7.53
N LEU A 235 -5.52 -12.88 -6.93
CA LEU A 235 -4.20 -13.47 -6.64
C LEU A 235 -3.39 -13.66 -7.92
N GLU A 236 -3.97 -14.32 -8.92
CA GLU A 236 -3.32 -14.57 -10.21
C GLU A 236 -2.92 -13.26 -10.90
N ILE A 237 -3.83 -12.28 -10.93
CA ILE A 237 -3.56 -10.95 -11.50
C ILE A 237 -2.44 -10.24 -10.72
N PHE A 238 -2.44 -10.29 -9.39
CA PHE A 238 -1.41 -9.67 -8.57
C PHE A 238 -0.04 -10.28 -8.83
N VAL A 239 0.05 -11.62 -8.79
CA VAL A 239 1.30 -12.36 -9.01
C VAL A 239 1.87 -12.06 -10.39
N GLU A 240 1.04 -12.12 -11.44
CA GLU A 240 1.47 -11.82 -12.81
C GLU A 240 1.94 -10.36 -12.94
N SER A 241 1.14 -9.41 -12.46
CA SER A 241 1.43 -7.98 -12.61
C SER A 241 2.67 -7.58 -11.81
N ALA A 242 2.81 -8.06 -10.56
CA ALA A 242 3.94 -7.78 -9.71
C ALA A 242 5.24 -8.35 -10.28
N THR A 243 5.19 -9.59 -10.77
CA THR A 243 6.35 -10.24 -11.41
C THR A 243 6.79 -9.46 -12.65
N ASN A 244 5.85 -9.04 -13.50
CA ASN A 244 6.18 -8.29 -14.72
C ASN A 244 6.79 -6.91 -14.41
N VAL A 245 6.15 -6.13 -13.52
CA VAL A 245 6.63 -4.79 -13.16
C VAL A 245 8.00 -4.84 -12.51
N MET A 246 8.23 -5.77 -11.57
CA MET A 246 9.52 -5.89 -10.91
C MET A 246 10.61 -6.37 -11.87
N LYS A 247 10.26 -7.25 -12.82
CA LYS A 247 11.18 -7.72 -13.86
C LYS A 247 11.66 -6.62 -14.79
N GLU A 248 10.84 -5.61 -15.08
CA GLU A 248 11.28 -4.41 -15.83
C GLU A 248 12.41 -3.67 -15.08
N GLY A 249 12.36 -3.67 -13.75
CA GLY A 249 13.42 -3.16 -12.88
C GLY A 249 14.57 -4.14 -12.63
N MET A 250 14.63 -5.28 -13.34
CA MET A 250 15.60 -6.37 -13.12
C MET A 250 15.49 -7.05 -11.75
N PHE A 251 14.35 -6.92 -11.07
CA PHE A 251 14.04 -7.64 -9.85
C PHE A 251 13.17 -8.86 -10.15
N ASP A 252 13.74 -10.05 -10.00
CA ASP A 252 13.04 -11.30 -10.28
C ASP A 252 12.33 -11.82 -9.02
N LEU A 253 11.01 -11.60 -8.94
CA LEU A 253 10.18 -12.12 -7.85
C LEU A 253 9.96 -13.63 -8.02
N ARG A 254 10.25 -14.41 -6.98
CA ARG A 254 10.17 -15.87 -6.98
C ARG A 254 9.56 -16.37 -5.67
N GLY A 255 9.22 -17.65 -5.63
CA GLY A 255 8.76 -18.30 -4.39
C GLY A 255 7.38 -17.83 -3.93
N TRP A 256 6.48 -17.54 -4.87
CA TRP A 256 5.10 -17.17 -4.53
C TRP A 256 4.40 -18.28 -3.75
N GLU A 257 3.90 -17.93 -2.57
CA GLU A 257 3.11 -18.81 -1.72
C GLU A 257 1.75 -18.16 -1.41
N SER A 258 0.71 -18.99 -1.28
CA SER A 258 -0.61 -18.50 -0.90
C SER A 258 -1.41 -19.55 -0.11
N SER A 259 -2.44 -19.09 0.60
CA SER A 259 -3.42 -19.96 1.27
C SER A 259 -4.34 -20.69 0.29
N ALA A 260 -4.40 -20.28 -0.98
CA ALA A 260 -5.23 -20.89 -2.01
C ALA A 260 -4.50 -21.99 -2.81
N ILE A 261 -3.16 -21.89 -2.91
CA ILE A 261 -2.31 -22.77 -3.74
C ILE A 261 -1.79 -23.98 -2.93
N SER A 262 -2.06 -24.04 -1.62
CA SER A 262 -1.57 -25.08 -0.69
C SER A 262 -2.05 -26.52 -0.94
N ALA A 263 -2.94 -26.76 -1.92
CA ALA A 263 -3.36 -28.11 -2.27
C ALA A 263 -2.29 -28.95 -3.01
N SER A 264 -1.20 -28.34 -3.51
CA SER A 264 -0.21 -29.02 -4.35
C SER A 264 1.24 -29.02 -3.81
N SER A 265 1.54 -28.33 -2.70
CA SER A 265 2.89 -28.30 -2.10
C SER A 265 3.03 -29.25 -0.91
N GLU A 266 4.14 -29.99 -0.82
CA GLU A 266 4.42 -30.97 0.26
C GLU A 266 4.49 -30.35 1.67
N SER A 267 4.79 -29.04 1.81
CA SER A 267 4.74 -28.33 3.09
C SER A 267 3.62 -27.29 3.16
N THR A 268 2.79 -27.40 4.20
CA THR A 268 1.73 -26.43 4.52
C THR A 268 2.26 -25.24 5.33
N ARG A 269 3.48 -25.36 5.87
CA ARG A 269 4.15 -24.36 6.72
C ARG A 269 5.31 -23.73 5.97
N SER A 270 5.42 -22.41 6.08
CA SER A 270 6.46 -21.62 5.44
C SER A 270 6.88 -20.43 6.30
N PRO A 271 8.16 -20.03 6.31
CA PRO A 271 8.60 -18.85 7.02
C PRO A 271 8.09 -17.56 6.33
N VAL A 272 7.63 -16.59 7.11
CA VAL A 272 7.24 -15.26 6.63
C VAL A 272 7.62 -14.21 7.67
N LEU A 273 8.47 -13.25 7.29
CA LEU A 273 8.87 -12.13 8.16
C LEU A 273 9.25 -12.55 9.60
N GLY A 274 10.03 -13.63 9.74
CA GLY A 274 10.49 -14.16 11.04
C GLY A 274 9.47 -15.00 11.82
N LEU A 275 8.27 -15.20 11.28
CA LEU A 275 7.22 -16.08 11.80
C LEU A 275 7.06 -17.31 10.90
N ILE A 276 6.28 -18.29 11.35
CA ILE A 276 5.85 -19.43 10.54
C ILE A 276 4.39 -19.23 10.18
N TRP A 277 4.06 -19.34 8.89
CA TRP A 277 2.70 -19.29 8.38
C TRP A 277 2.22 -20.68 8.01
N ASP A 278 1.12 -21.09 8.65
CA ASP A 278 0.34 -22.28 8.30
C ASP A 278 -0.70 -21.88 7.25
N LYS A 279 -0.46 -22.24 5.98
CA LYS A 279 -1.28 -21.85 4.84
C LYS A 279 -2.66 -22.49 4.85
N ASN A 280 -2.83 -23.63 5.53
CA ASN A 280 -4.10 -24.36 5.57
C ASN A 280 -5.06 -23.78 6.60
N LEU A 281 -4.54 -23.45 7.77
CA LEU A 281 -5.33 -22.82 8.85
C LEU A 281 -5.32 -21.29 8.76
N ASP A 282 -4.49 -20.73 7.89
CA ASP A 282 -4.23 -19.30 7.75
C ASP A 282 -3.82 -18.62 9.07
N THR A 283 -2.89 -19.26 9.77
CA THR A 283 -2.41 -18.79 11.08
C THR A 283 -0.92 -18.53 11.08
N LEU A 284 -0.50 -17.50 11.82
CA LEU A 284 0.89 -17.20 12.15
C LEU A 284 1.25 -17.81 13.50
N GLU A 285 2.45 -18.34 13.60
CA GLU A 285 3.02 -18.88 14.83
C GLU A 285 4.51 -18.61 14.89
N ILE A 286 5.09 -18.84 16.06
CA ILE A 286 6.50 -18.54 16.32
C ILE A 286 7.33 -19.76 15.97
N ASP A 287 8.52 -19.55 15.40
CA ASP A 287 9.53 -20.60 15.30
C ASP A 287 10.12 -20.91 16.69
N SER A 288 9.40 -21.70 17.47
CA SER A 288 9.83 -22.11 18.82
C SER A 288 11.09 -22.97 18.83
N GLU A 289 11.39 -23.66 17.73
CA GLU A 289 12.54 -24.56 17.62
C GLU A 289 13.84 -23.76 17.55
N SER A 290 13.82 -22.62 16.84
CA SER A 290 14.97 -21.69 16.76
C SER A 290 15.42 -21.12 18.12
N LEU A 291 14.55 -21.17 19.13
CA LEU A 291 14.76 -20.65 20.47
C LEU A 291 15.24 -21.72 21.47
N GLU A 292 15.33 -22.98 21.04
CA GLU A 292 15.86 -24.06 21.87
C GLU A 292 17.40 -24.01 21.96
N PHE A 293 17.92 -24.31 23.16
CA PHE A 293 19.36 -24.47 23.42
C PHE A 293 19.57 -25.41 24.62
N ASP A 294 20.77 -25.99 24.74
CA ASP A 294 21.13 -26.85 25.86
C ASP A 294 21.33 -26.04 27.16
N GLU A 295 20.54 -26.34 28.20
CA GLU A 295 20.62 -25.67 29.51
C GLU A 295 21.95 -25.93 30.24
N ARG A 296 22.72 -26.93 29.82
CA ARG A 296 24.03 -27.26 30.39
C ARG A 296 25.13 -26.32 29.91
N GLU A 297 24.90 -25.61 28.80
CA GLU A 297 25.84 -24.63 28.29
C GLU A 297 25.98 -23.43 29.24
N LYS A 298 27.17 -22.82 29.23
CA LYS A 298 27.40 -21.55 29.94
C LYS A 298 26.50 -20.47 29.36
N ILE A 299 25.70 -19.85 30.21
CA ILE A 299 24.87 -18.71 29.82
C ILE A 299 25.77 -17.47 29.84
N THR A 300 26.19 -17.03 28.66
CA THR A 300 26.99 -15.82 28.49
C THR A 300 26.13 -14.67 27.99
N LYS A 301 26.60 -13.44 28.19
CA LYS A 301 26.00 -12.24 27.60
C LYS A 301 25.80 -12.37 26.08
N ARG A 302 26.78 -12.96 25.37
CA ARG A 302 26.71 -13.23 23.93
C ARG A 302 25.57 -14.19 23.59
N LYS A 303 25.36 -15.23 24.40
CA LYS A 303 24.27 -16.20 24.21
C LYS A 303 22.90 -15.54 24.39
N ILE A 304 22.73 -14.74 25.44
CA ILE A 304 21.47 -14.00 25.70
C ILE A 304 21.17 -13.08 24.51
N LEU A 305 22.15 -12.27 24.06
CA LEU A 305 21.98 -11.39 22.90
C LEU A 305 21.59 -12.18 21.65
N SER A 306 22.30 -13.27 21.36
CA SER A 306 22.02 -14.10 20.18
C SER A 306 20.59 -14.62 20.18
N LEU A 307 20.05 -15.05 21.33
CA LEU A 307 18.68 -15.55 21.42
C LEU A 307 17.65 -14.42 21.33
N VAL A 308 17.89 -13.28 21.99
CA VAL A 308 17.00 -12.12 21.92
C VAL A 308 16.89 -11.61 20.49
N SER A 309 17.99 -11.56 19.75
CA SER A 309 18.03 -11.05 18.37
C SER A 309 17.51 -12.05 17.33
N ARG A 310 17.38 -13.35 17.66
CA ARG A 310 16.78 -14.34 16.75
C ARG A 310 15.27 -14.18 16.61
N VAL A 311 14.62 -13.64 17.64
CA VAL A 311 13.18 -13.39 17.59
C VAL A 311 12.93 -12.11 16.81
N PHE A 312 12.43 -12.27 15.60
CA PHE A 312 11.92 -11.17 14.80
C PHE A 312 10.39 -11.19 14.86
N ASP A 313 9.82 -10.12 15.42
CA ASP A 313 8.39 -10.00 15.73
C ASP A 313 7.86 -8.66 15.18
N PRO A 314 7.56 -8.59 13.87
CA PRO A 314 7.20 -7.35 13.21
C PRO A 314 5.86 -6.76 13.72
N ILE A 315 4.97 -7.60 14.26
CA ILE A 315 3.65 -7.21 14.76
C ILE A 315 3.62 -6.95 16.28
N GLY A 316 4.72 -7.22 16.99
CA GLY A 316 4.82 -7.00 18.43
C GLY A 316 4.04 -7.99 19.31
N PHE A 317 3.62 -9.13 18.75
CA PHE A 317 2.83 -10.13 19.47
C PHE A 317 3.60 -10.77 20.64
N LEU A 318 4.91 -10.92 20.45
CA LEU A 318 5.83 -11.46 21.45
C LEU A 318 6.43 -10.40 22.36
N ALA A 319 6.17 -9.11 22.14
CA ALA A 319 6.73 -8.03 22.94
C ALA A 319 6.60 -8.24 24.47
N PRO A 320 5.45 -8.69 25.03
CA PRO A 320 5.32 -8.92 26.47
C PRO A 320 6.23 -10.03 27.01
N VAL A 321 6.59 -11.00 26.17
CA VAL A 321 7.45 -12.14 26.53
C VAL A 321 8.91 -11.77 26.33
N MET A 322 9.21 -11.04 25.27
CA MET A 322 10.57 -10.66 24.87
C MET A 322 11.15 -9.51 25.67
N ILE A 323 10.33 -8.78 26.42
CA ILE A 323 10.83 -7.70 27.27
C ILE A 323 11.74 -8.21 28.40
N GLN A 324 11.42 -9.35 29.00
CA GLN A 324 12.20 -9.94 30.10
C GLN A 324 13.66 -10.22 29.72
N PRO A 325 13.97 -10.95 28.63
CA PRO A 325 15.36 -11.22 28.26
C PRO A 325 16.07 -9.94 27.79
N LYS A 326 15.36 -8.93 27.26
CA LYS A 326 15.95 -7.61 26.95
C LYS A 326 16.37 -6.85 28.22
N ILE A 327 15.57 -6.90 29.30
CA ILE A 327 15.95 -6.34 30.61
C ILE A 327 17.14 -7.10 31.20
N LEU A 328 17.14 -8.42 31.13
CA LEU A 328 18.26 -9.24 31.62
C LEU A 328 19.54 -8.93 30.86
N LEU A 329 19.45 -8.81 29.53
CA LEU A 329 20.56 -8.36 28.72
C LEU A 329 21.00 -6.97 29.18
N GLN A 330 20.07 -6.02 29.42
CA GLN A 330 20.35 -4.70 30.00
C GLN A 330 21.21 -4.79 31.28
N ALA A 331 20.83 -5.69 32.18
CA ALA A 331 21.52 -5.93 33.45
C ALA A 331 22.96 -6.42 33.26
N THR A 332 23.24 -7.28 32.27
CA THR A 332 24.62 -7.73 31.96
C THR A 332 25.54 -6.57 31.57
N TRP A 333 25.03 -5.55 30.85
CA TRP A 333 25.84 -4.37 30.53
C TRP A 333 26.08 -3.49 31.76
N LYS A 334 25.06 -3.30 32.63
CA LYS A 334 25.20 -2.54 33.88
C LYS A 334 26.21 -3.18 34.84
N ALA A 335 26.23 -4.51 34.89
CA ALA A 335 27.19 -5.29 35.66
C ALA A 335 28.60 -5.34 35.02
N LYS A 336 28.79 -4.76 33.83
CA LYS A 336 30.04 -4.77 33.06
C LYS A 336 30.58 -6.19 32.79
N GLU A 337 29.69 -7.16 32.58
CA GLU A 337 30.06 -8.54 32.29
C GLU A 337 30.72 -8.68 30.91
N SER A 338 31.75 -9.53 30.84
CA SER A 338 32.45 -9.88 29.60
C SER A 338 31.57 -10.73 28.68
N TRP A 339 31.83 -10.66 27.37
CA TRP A 339 31.04 -11.36 26.35
C TRP A 339 31.11 -12.90 26.43
N GLY A 340 32.25 -13.44 26.88
CA GLY A 340 32.51 -14.89 26.91
C GLY A 340 32.42 -15.52 28.30
N GLU A 341 32.26 -14.70 29.33
CA GLU A 341 32.14 -15.16 30.71
C GLU A 341 30.69 -15.52 31.01
N GLU A 342 30.52 -16.44 31.96
CA GLU A 342 29.19 -16.81 32.43
C GLU A 342 28.61 -15.64 33.23
N VAL A 343 27.36 -15.31 32.94
CA VAL A 343 26.63 -14.25 33.67
C VAL A 343 26.45 -14.67 35.12
N ASN A 344 26.26 -13.70 36.01
CA ASN A 344 26.01 -14.00 37.41
C ASN A 344 24.77 -14.92 37.61
N ASN A 345 24.73 -15.59 38.76
CA ASN A 345 23.70 -16.60 39.06
C ASN A 345 22.28 -16.03 39.02
N GLU A 346 22.07 -14.78 39.39
CA GLU A 346 20.74 -14.14 39.36
C GLU A 346 20.23 -14.00 37.93
N ILE A 347 21.05 -13.44 37.02
CA ILE A 347 20.71 -13.30 35.60
C ILE A 347 20.49 -14.68 34.98
N LYS A 348 21.38 -15.65 35.25
CA LYS A 348 21.28 -17.02 34.74
C LYS A 348 19.96 -17.67 35.16
N MET A 349 19.61 -17.62 36.44
CA MET A 349 18.36 -18.22 36.95
C MET A 349 17.12 -17.58 36.33
N ASN A 350 17.09 -16.25 36.22
CA ASN A 350 15.97 -15.52 35.61
C ASN A 350 15.84 -15.82 34.11
N PHE A 351 16.97 -15.94 33.40
CA PHE A 351 16.99 -16.28 31.99
C PHE A 351 16.46 -17.71 31.74
N LEU A 352 16.88 -18.68 32.55
CA LEU A 352 16.37 -20.06 32.48
C LEU A 352 14.88 -20.14 32.84
N LYS A 353 14.42 -19.32 33.80
CA LYS A 353 12.99 -19.23 34.14
C LYS A 353 12.18 -18.71 32.95
N TRP A 354 12.61 -17.62 32.32
CA TRP A 354 11.99 -17.08 31.12
C TRP A 354 11.96 -18.13 29.99
N ARG A 355 13.07 -18.82 29.74
CA ARG A 355 13.14 -19.91 28.75
C ARG A 355 12.09 -20.99 28.99
N LYS A 356 11.92 -21.41 30.25
CA LYS A 356 10.90 -22.41 30.61
C LYS A 356 9.48 -21.92 30.38
N GLN A 357 9.24 -20.62 30.27
CA GLN A 357 7.92 -20.04 29.96
C GLN A 357 7.64 -20.01 28.45
N LEU A 358 8.67 -20.00 27.59
CA LEU A 358 8.48 -20.02 26.12
C LEU A 358 7.68 -21.24 25.63
N LYS A 359 7.76 -22.37 26.34
CA LYS A 359 6.97 -23.57 26.01
C LYS A 359 5.46 -23.32 26.00
N TYR A 360 4.95 -22.33 26.74
CA TYR A 360 3.53 -21.98 26.75
C TYR A 360 3.07 -21.31 25.44
N PHE A 361 4.02 -20.80 24.65
CA PHE A 361 3.76 -20.15 23.36
C PHE A 361 3.90 -21.08 22.16
N LYS A 362 4.48 -22.29 22.35
CA LYS A 362 4.74 -23.26 21.26
C LYS A 362 3.50 -23.60 20.43
N ASN A 363 2.31 -23.58 21.05
CA ASN A 363 1.05 -23.94 20.39
C ASN A 363 0.09 -22.75 20.27
N LYS A 364 0.59 -21.51 20.40
CA LYS A 364 -0.24 -20.32 20.26
C LYS A 364 -0.20 -19.86 18.80
N LYS A 365 -1.36 -19.94 18.16
CA LYS A 365 -1.60 -19.54 16.77
C LYS A 365 -2.37 -18.23 16.73
N ILE A 366 -1.97 -17.36 15.83
CA ILE A 366 -2.59 -16.05 15.59
C ILE A 366 -3.29 -16.14 14.24
N PRO A 367 -4.60 -15.93 14.14
CA PRO A 367 -5.27 -15.80 12.85
C PRO A 367 -4.65 -14.65 12.05
N ARG A 368 -4.21 -14.92 10.82
CA ARG A 368 -3.67 -13.86 9.94
C ARG A 368 -4.78 -12.91 9.50
N TRP A 369 -5.94 -13.47 9.16
CA TRP A 369 -7.12 -12.70 8.79
C TRP A 369 -7.96 -12.38 10.03
N LEU A 370 -8.27 -11.09 10.21
CA LEU A 370 -9.02 -10.57 11.36
C LEU A 370 -10.55 -10.64 11.19
N ASP A 371 -11.04 -11.21 10.08
CA ASP A 371 -12.48 -11.35 9.78
C ASP A 371 -13.25 -10.01 9.87
N VAL A 372 -12.60 -8.94 9.43
CA VAL A 372 -13.17 -7.59 9.40
C VAL A 372 -13.81 -7.33 8.03
N MET A 373 -15.13 -7.18 8.01
CA MET A 373 -15.91 -6.78 6.83
C MET A 373 -16.13 -5.26 6.80
N LYS A 374 -16.46 -4.70 5.63
CA LYS A 374 -16.69 -3.25 5.47
C LYS A 374 -17.81 -2.71 6.36
N GLU A 375 -18.76 -3.54 6.71
CA GLU A 375 -19.94 -3.20 7.53
C GLU A 375 -19.68 -3.40 9.04
N SER A 376 -18.47 -3.82 9.44
CA SER A 376 -18.15 -4.06 10.83
C SER A 376 -17.98 -2.74 11.57
N ASN A 377 -18.59 -2.64 12.76
CA ASN A 377 -18.31 -1.52 13.65
C ASN A 377 -16.98 -1.77 14.34
N LEU A 378 -15.98 -0.95 14.01
CA LEU A 378 -14.62 -1.08 14.53
C LEU A 378 -14.35 -0.05 15.63
N SER A 379 -13.74 -0.50 16.72
CA SER A 379 -13.16 0.38 17.72
C SER A 379 -11.70 -0.01 17.99
N ILE A 380 -10.86 1.01 18.22
CA ILE A 380 -9.46 0.81 18.61
C ILE A 380 -9.35 1.05 20.11
N HIS A 381 -8.89 0.05 20.83
CA HIS A 381 -8.74 0.10 22.28
C HIS A 381 -7.24 0.07 22.60
N THR A 382 -6.74 1.18 23.15
CA THR A 382 -5.34 1.32 23.51
C THR A 382 -5.19 1.22 25.02
N PHE A 383 -4.35 0.29 25.47
CA PHE A 383 -3.97 0.15 26.87
C PHE A 383 -2.49 0.51 26.98
N ILE A 384 -2.18 1.40 27.92
CA ILE A 384 -0.81 1.85 28.19
C ILE A 384 -0.53 1.64 29.66
N ASP A 385 0.59 1.01 29.97
CA ASP A 385 1.07 0.84 31.33
C ASP A 385 2.58 1.14 31.39
N ALA A 386 3.02 1.56 32.56
CA ALA A 386 4.38 1.98 32.81
C ALA A 386 4.83 1.52 34.19
N ASN A 387 6.03 0.95 34.25
CA ASN A 387 6.72 0.70 35.50
C ASN A 387 8.15 1.26 35.44
N LYS A 388 8.90 1.12 36.53
CA LYS A 388 10.27 1.66 36.65
C LYS A 388 11.24 1.15 35.59
N THR A 389 10.94 0.01 34.97
CA THR A 389 11.84 -0.68 34.03
C THR A 389 11.34 -0.68 32.59
N THR A 390 10.03 -0.49 32.36
CA THR A 390 9.40 -0.70 31.05
C THR A 390 8.16 0.16 30.88
N TYR A 391 7.96 0.65 29.66
CA TYR A 391 6.69 1.16 29.17
C TYR A 391 6.11 0.14 28.19
N ALA A 392 4.80 -0.10 28.25
CA ALA A 392 4.11 -0.99 27.34
C ALA A 392 2.85 -0.30 26.81
N ALA A 393 2.62 -0.46 25.51
CA ALA A 393 1.38 -0.08 24.86
C ALA A 393 0.87 -1.27 24.06
N CYS A 394 -0.39 -1.63 24.26
CA CYS A 394 -1.09 -2.66 23.49
C CYS A 394 -2.29 -2.03 22.81
N ILE A 395 -2.40 -2.22 21.50
CA ILE A 395 -3.51 -1.73 20.68
C ILE A 395 -4.32 -2.94 20.25
N PHE A 396 -5.61 -2.94 20.60
CA PHE A 396 -6.56 -3.94 20.16
C PHE A 396 -7.50 -3.31 19.15
N LEU A 397 -7.72 -4.01 18.03
CA LEU A 397 -8.83 -3.73 17.14
C LEU A 397 -10.00 -4.61 17.59
N ARG A 398 -11.10 -3.99 17.99
CA ARG A 398 -12.34 -4.66 18.35
C ARG A 398 -13.31 -4.54 17.19
N SER A 399 -13.88 -5.67 16.80
CA SER A 399 -14.92 -5.74 15.76
C SER A 399 -16.24 -6.20 16.37
N GLU A 400 -17.30 -5.40 16.22
CA GLU A 400 -18.67 -5.81 16.56
C GLU A 400 -19.36 -6.36 15.30
N SER A 401 -19.64 -7.66 15.30
CA SER A 401 -20.53 -8.30 14.33
C SER A 401 -22.00 -8.07 14.70
N ARG A 402 -22.90 -8.06 13.71
CA ARG A 402 -24.37 -8.00 13.91
C ARG A 402 -24.93 -9.13 14.79
N VAL A 403 -24.15 -10.17 15.05
CA VAL A 403 -24.52 -11.32 15.89
C VAL A 403 -24.07 -11.15 17.36
N ASN A 404 -23.55 -9.98 17.77
CA ASN A 404 -22.98 -9.73 19.11
C ASN A 404 -21.83 -10.69 19.50
N GLU A 405 -21.19 -11.34 18.53
CA GLU A 405 -19.89 -11.97 18.77
C GLU A 405 -18.82 -10.87 18.87
N ILE A 406 -18.17 -10.80 20.02
CA ILE A 406 -17.07 -9.87 20.28
C ILE A 406 -15.76 -10.59 19.94
N ARG A 407 -15.01 -10.05 18.98
CA ARG A 407 -13.65 -10.50 18.64
C ARG A 407 -12.64 -9.39 18.84
#